data_AF-A0A7S1FB13-F1
#
_entry.id   AF-A0A7S1FB13-F1
#
_cell.length_a   1.000
_cell.length_b   1.000
_cell.length_c   1.000
_cell.angle_alpha   90.00
_cell.angle_beta   90.00
_cell.angle_gamma   90.00
#
_symmetry.space_group_name_H-M   'P 1'
#
loop_
_entity.id
_entity.type
_entity.pdbx_description
1 polymer ?
#
loop_
_entity_poly.entity_id
_entity_poly.type
_entity_poly.pdbx_seq_one_letter_code
_entity_poly.pdbx_strand_id
1 'polypeptide(L)'
;YILRQVQELQRKDGKPIMHHVEIRETTDISALVTSLLSDPTDAKVPTAVHIDLAHILPSHVDTLLFELLIVGMLRDSQHCTAYHRRKVDFFLVEIPNTPQELTAKQLSFCLLLPRKYLRMGSDRIELEKPVFTERNGAMFVEFVNNTELELVGKTLSAMKVEAFNPKSKDFQVSWTGASARPVDATILYTLLEDVCCGDDAPASFLVFANFAKFLGNLVASAEQWNMMNLQLLQRFDPGLKHFKHCFFRLL
;
A
#
# COMPACT_ATOMS: atom_id res chain seq x y z
N TYR A 1 5.53 -4.36 1.32
CA TYR A 1 6.63 -5.29 1.65
C TYR A 1 6.43 -6.69 1.07
N ILE A 2 5.40 -7.45 1.47
CA ILE A 2 5.13 -8.81 0.96
C ILE A 2 5.11 -8.83 -0.57
N LEU A 3 4.34 -7.91 -1.17
CA LEU A 3 4.24 -7.78 -2.63
C LEU A 3 5.59 -7.51 -3.33
N ARG A 4 6.53 -6.83 -2.68
CA ARG A 4 7.90 -6.62 -3.22
C ARG A 4 8.69 -7.92 -3.21
N GLN A 5 8.62 -8.70 -2.13
CA GLN A 5 9.24 -10.02 -2.10
C GLN A 5 8.65 -10.96 -3.16
N VAL A 6 7.33 -10.93 -3.31
CA VAL A 6 6.64 -11.69 -4.36
C VAL A 6 7.17 -11.28 -5.74
N GLN A 7 7.26 -9.97 -6.04
CA GLN A 7 7.83 -9.49 -7.30
C GLN A 7 9.28 -9.95 -7.51
N GLU A 8 10.12 -9.92 -6.47
CA GLU A 8 11.51 -10.40 -6.54
C GLU A 8 11.59 -11.90 -6.85
N LEU A 9 10.70 -12.71 -6.26
CA LEU A 9 10.58 -14.13 -6.55
C LEU A 9 10.06 -14.35 -7.99
N GLN A 10 9.06 -13.58 -8.42
CA GLN A 10 8.50 -13.64 -9.77
C GLN A 10 9.51 -13.32 -10.85
N ARG A 11 10.44 -12.38 -10.61
CA ARG A 11 11.47 -12.01 -11.58
C ARG A 11 12.43 -13.14 -11.93
N LYS A 12 12.59 -14.14 -11.04
CA LYS A 12 13.47 -15.29 -11.29
C LYS A 12 12.91 -16.24 -12.34
N ASP A 13 11.61 -16.51 -12.26
CA ASP A 13 10.95 -17.54 -13.09
C ASP A 13 10.01 -16.97 -14.15
N GLY A 14 9.67 -15.67 -14.08
CA GLY A 14 8.79 -14.97 -15.02
C GLY A 14 7.32 -15.40 -14.97
N LYS A 15 6.91 -16.12 -13.92
CA LYS A 15 5.58 -16.72 -13.79
C LYS A 15 4.75 -16.08 -12.68
N PRO A 16 3.41 -16.10 -12.78
CA PRO A 16 2.53 -15.75 -11.66
C PRO A 16 2.68 -16.81 -10.57
N ILE A 17 2.86 -16.35 -9.32
CA ILE A 17 3.14 -17.23 -8.18
C ILE A 17 2.36 -16.84 -6.93
N MET A 18 1.55 -15.77 -6.98
CA MET A 18 0.89 -15.29 -5.78
C MET A 18 -0.46 -15.98 -5.60
N HIS A 19 -0.65 -16.55 -4.41
CA HIS A 19 -1.93 -17.08 -3.94
C HIS A 19 -2.30 -16.36 -2.64
N HIS A 20 -3.49 -15.77 -2.58
CA HIS A 20 -3.94 -14.98 -1.44
C HIS A 20 -4.97 -15.76 -0.63
N VAL A 21 -4.73 -15.88 0.68
CA VAL A 21 -5.60 -16.62 1.61
C VAL A 21 -5.90 -15.71 2.80
N GLU A 22 -7.18 -15.49 3.06
CA GLU A 22 -7.62 -14.67 4.18
C GLU A 22 -8.07 -15.55 5.35
N ILE A 23 -7.62 -15.21 6.57
CA ILE A 23 -8.14 -15.80 7.80
C ILE A 23 -8.88 -14.71 8.58
N ARG A 24 -10.17 -14.97 8.81
CA ARG A 24 -11.11 -14.12 9.52
C ARG A 24 -11.68 -14.88 10.72
N GLU A 25 -12.39 -14.20 11.60
CA GLU A 25 -13.05 -14.80 12.78
C GLU A 25 -13.88 -16.06 12.46
N THR A 26 -14.54 -16.07 11.29
CA THR A 26 -15.40 -17.16 10.83
C THR A 26 -14.67 -18.25 10.05
N THR A 27 -13.35 -18.11 9.82
CA THR A 27 -12.58 -19.09 9.07
C THR A 27 -12.43 -20.37 9.89
N ASP A 28 -12.98 -21.47 9.39
CA ASP A 28 -12.75 -22.80 9.91
C ASP A 28 -11.69 -23.55 9.08
N ILE A 29 -11.34 -24.77 9.53
CA ILE A 29 -10.33 -25.59 8.86
C ILE A 29 -10.76 -26.00 7.45
N SER A 30 -12.06 -26.23 7.22
CA SER A 30 -12.59 -26.63 5.91
C SER A 30 -12.43 -25.51 4.88
N ALA A 31 -12.80 -24.28 5.25
CA ALA A 31 -12.64 -23.10 4.41
C ALA A 31 -11.16 -22.83 4.11
N LEU A 32 -10.29 -22.97 5.12
CA LEU A 32 -8.85 -22.77 4.94
C LEU A 32 -8.23 -23.83 4.02
N VAL A 33 -8.53 -25.11 4.23
CA VAL A 33 -8.06 -26.21 3.37
C VAL A 33 -8.55 -26.03 1.94
N THR A 34 -9.83 -25.68 1.76
CA THR A 34 -10.41 -25.42 0.44
C THR A 34 -9.71 -24.26 -0.26
N SER A 35 -9.46 -23.16 0.45
CA SER A 35 -8.75 -21.99 -0.09
C SER A 35 -7.31 -22.31 -0.48
N LEU A 36 -6.61 -23.14 0.30
CA LEU A 36 -5.24 -23.57 -0.04
C LEU A 36 -5.20 -24.55 -1.21
N LEU A 37 -6.20 -25.42 -1.34
CA LEU A 37 -6.32 -26.37 -2.46
C LEU A 37 -6.75 -25.69 -3.76
N SER A 38 -7.42 -24.53 -3.69
CA SER A 38 -7.79 -23.73 -4.86
C SER A 38 -6.64 -22.87 -5.40
N ASP A 39 -5.39 -23.15 -5.03
CA ASP A 39 -4.20 -22.49 -5.56
C ASP A 39 -4.16 -22.63 -7.10
N PRO A 40 -4.28 -21.52 -7.86
CA PRO A 40 -4.35 -21.56 -9.32
C PRO A 40 -2.97 -21.69 -9.98
N THR A 41 -1.89 -21.66 -9.22
CA THR A 41 -0.52 -21.72 -9.75
C THR A 41 -0.16 -23.09 -10.33
N ASP A 42 0.75 -23.10 -11.31
CA ASP A 42 1.28 -24.35 -11.86
C ASP A 42 2.04 -25.12 -10.78
N ALA A 43 1.68 -26.38 -10.57
CA ALA A 43 2.29 -27.27 -9.58
C ALA A 43 3.82 -27.38 -9.69
N LYS A 44 4.39 -27.12 -10.87
CA LYS A 44 5.84 -27.13 -11.15
C LYS A 44 6.57 -25.87 -10.70
N VAL A 45 5.85 -24.85 -10.28
CA VAL A 45 6.39 -23.53 -9.93
C VAL A 45 6.19 -23.30 -8.43
N PRO A 46 7.16 -22.69 -7.73
CA PRO A 46 6.97 -22.27 -6.35
C PRO A 46 5.82 -21.27 -6.22
N THR A 47 4.96 -21.44 -5.22
CA THR A 47 3.91 -20.46 -4.89
C THR A 47 4.34 -19.60 -3.72
N ALA A 48 4.11 -18.29 -3.81
CA ALA A 48 4.09 -17.37 -2.69
C ALA A 48 2.66 -17.26 -2.14
N VAL A 49 2.38 -18.01 -1.08
CA VAL A 49 1.10 -17.99 -0.36
C VAL A 49 1.13 -16.85 0.65
N HIS A 50 0.35 -15.81 0.39
CA HIS A 50 0.15 -14.70 1.32
C HIS A 50 -1.07 -15.00 2.19
N ILE A 51 -0.81 -15.22 3.48
CA ILE A 51 -1.84 -15.43 4.51
C ILE A 51 -2.11 -14.08 5.17
N ASP A 52 -3.26 -13.49 4.89
CA ASP A 52 -3.74 -12.23 5.47
C ASP A 52 -4.63 -12.51 6.70
N LEU A 53 -4.15 -12.15 7.88
CA LEU A 53 -4.90 -12.29 9.13
C LEU A 53 -5.73 -11.03 9.39
N ALA A 54 -7.02 -11.19 9.70
CA ALA A 54 -7.81 -10.08 10.22
C ALA A 54 -7.46 -9.71 11.66
N HIS A 55 -7.95 -8.55 12.09
CA HIS A 55 -7.77 -8.03 13.46
C HIS A 55 -8.51 -8.89 14.51
N ILE A 56 -9.60 -9.56 14.13
CA ILE A 56 -10.30 -10.55 14.96
C ILE A 56 -10.12 -11.92 14.32
N LEU A 57 -9.60 -12.87 15.12
CA LEU A 57 -9.23 -14.21 14.68
C LEU A 57 -9.90 -15.28 15.53
N PRO A 58 -10.14 -16.48 14.97
CA PRO A 58 -10.66 -17.59 15.73
C PRO A 58 -9.66 -18.02 16.80
N SER A 59 -10.15 -18.54 17.92
CA SER A 59 -9.33 -18.93 19.08
C SER A 59 -8.25 -19.96 18.77
N HIS A 60 -8.46 -20.79 17.74
CA HIS A 60 -7.58 -21.89 17.35
C HIS A 60 -6.63 -21.55 16.18
N VAL A 61 -6.55 -20.27 15.76
CA VAL A 61 -5.71 -19.84 14.63
C VAL A 61 -4.22 -20.15 14.84
N ASP A 62 -3.70 -20.04 16.07
CA ASP A 62 -2.29 -20.30 16.37
C ASP A 62 -1.93 -21.77 16.11
N THR A 63 -2.86 -22.68 16.44
CA THR A 63 -2.74 -24.12 16.13
C THR A 63 -2.79 -24.38 14.63
N LEU A 64 -3.72 -23.76 13.90
CA LEU A 64 -3.80 -23.92 12.44
C LEU A 64 -2.53 -23.45 11.75
N LEU A 65 -1.98 -22.31 12.17
CA LEU A 65 -0.73 -21.80 11.62
C LEU A 65 0.46 -22.70 11.97
N PHE A 66 0.50 -23.27 13.18
CA PHE A 66 1.52 -24.25 13.56
C PHE A 66 1.45 -25.52 12.68
N GLU A 67 0.26 -26.08 12.49
CA GLU A 67 0.04 -27.25 11.64
C GLU A 67 0.43 -26.97 10.18
N LEU A 68 0.08 -25.80 9.65
CA LEU A 68 0.42 -25.41 8.29
C LEU A 68 1.93 -25.14 8.09
N LEU A 69 2.55 -24.39 9.00
CA LEU A 69 3.90 -23.85 8.81
C LEU A 69 5.01 -24.76 9.35
N ILE A 70 4.73 -25.59 10.35
CA ILE A 70 5.71 -26.51 10.95
C ILE A 70 5.42 -27.95 10.56
N VAL A 71 4.20 -28.42 10.82
CA VAL A 71 3.82 -29.80 10.48
C VAL A 71 3.73 -29.96 8.96
N GLY A 72 3.31 -28.91 8.24
CA GLY A 72 3.19 -28.90 6.78
C GLY A 72 1.93 -29.59 6.27
N MET A 73 0.92 -29.78 7.12
CA MET A 73 -0.33 -30.44 6.76
C MET A 73 -1.50 -29.83 7.52
N LEU A 74 -2.60 -29.58 6.81
CA LEU A 74 -3.90 -29.30 7.40
C LEU A 74 -4.88 -30.39 6.94
N ARG A 75 -5.68 -30.91 7.86
CA ARG A 75 -6.65 -31.96 7.58
C ARG A 75 -8.04 -31.52 7.99
N ASP A 76 -8.95 -31.50 7.02
CA ASP A 76 -10.37 -31.41 7.29
C ASP A 76 -10.94 -32.83 7.45
N SER A 77 -11.35 -33.14 8.69
CA SER A 77 -11.94 -34.43 9.03
C SER A 77 -13.39 -34.57 8.57
N GLN A 78 -14.11 -33.46 8.33
CA GLN A 78 -15.51 -33.49 7.91
C GLN A 78 -15.64 -33.87 6.44
N HIS A 79 -14.81 -33.27 5.58
CA HIS A 79 -14.81 -33.55 4.14
C HIS A 79 -13.76 -34.57 3.71
N CYS A 80 -12.98 -35.10 4.66
CA CYS A 80 -11.88 -36.04 4.41
C CYS A 80 -10.83 -35.51 3.41
N THR A 81 -10.62 -34.20 3.39
CA THR A 81 -9.62 -33.54 2.54
C THR A 81 -8.40 -33.14 3.37
N ALA A 82 -7.24 -33.13 2.73
CA ALA A 82 -6.01 -32.70 3.37
C ALA A 82 -5.20 -31.82 2.42
N TYR A 83 -4.69 -30.72 2.95
CA TYR A 83 -3.70 -29.89 2.27
C TYR A 83 -2.31 -30.27 2.79
N HIS A 84 -1.38 -30.52 1.86
CA HIS A 84 0.03 -30.75 2.15
C HIS A 84 0.85 -29.64 1.56
N ARG A 85 1.61 -28.94 2.42
CA ARG A 85 2.51 -27.88 1.99
C ARG A 85 3.63 -28.44 1.12
N ARG A 86 3.88 -27.83 -0.03
CA ARG A 86 5.06 -28.14 -0.84
C ARG A 86 6.29 -27.47 -0.23
N LYS A 87 7.43 -28.16 -0.25
CA LYS A 87 8.70 -27.64 0.30
C LYS A 87 9.24 -26.43 -0.45
N VAL A 88 8.83 -26.27 -1.71
CA VAL A 88 9.26 -25.17 -2.57
C VAL A 88 8.45 -23.89 -2.36
N ASP A 89 7.29 -23.97 -1.72
CA ASP A 89 6.39 -22.83 -1.54
C ASP A 89 6.85 -21.90 -0.42
N PHE A 90 6.58 -20.61 -0.60
CA PHE A 90 6.88 -19.54 0.34
C PHE A 90 5.59 -19.13 1.03
N PHE A 91 5.57 -19.17 2.36
CA PHE A 91 4.43 -18.74 3.17
C PHE A 91 4.76 -17.40 3.83
N LEU A 92 3.95 -16.39 3.55
CA LEU A 92 4.11 -15.02 4.03
C LEU A 92 2.88 -14.68 4.86
N VAL A 93 3.04 -14.64 6.19
CA VAL A 93 1.94 -14.32 7.11
C VAL A 93 1.95 -12.83 7.42
N GLU A 94 0.85 -12.16 7.15
CA GLU A 94 0.61 -10.77 7.52
C GLU A 94 -0.22 -10.71 8.80
N ILE A 95 0.32 -10.07 9.83
CA ILE A 95 -0.35 -9.87 11.11
C ILE A 95 -0.73 -8.39 11.20
N PRO A 96 -2.01 -8.05 11.38
CA PRO A 96 -2.46 -6.66 11.40
C PRO A 96 -2.02 -5.98 12.69
N ASN A 97 -1.89 -4.66 12.63
CA ASN A 97 -1.70 -3.88 13.83
C ASN A 97 -3.03 -3.79 14.61
N THR A 98 -2.97 -3.99 15.92
CA THR A 98 -4.11 -3.87 16.83
C THR A 98 -3.72 -3.10 18.08
N PRO A 99 -4.66 -2.41 18.75
CA PRO A 99 -4.38 -1.75 20.02
C PRO A 99 -3.67 -2.70 20.98
N GLN A 100 -2.57 -2.25 21.58
CA GLN A 100 -1.75 -3.02 22.53
C GLN A 100 -1.21 -4.35 21.97
N GLU A 101 -1.14 -4.52 20.64
CA GLU A 101 -0.67 -5.72 19.95
C GLU A 101 -1.44 -7.01 20.33
N LEU A 102 -2.74 -6.89 20.63
CA LEU A 102 -3.59 -8.01 21.04
C LEU A 102 -3.51 -9.21 20.07
N THR A 103 -3.66 -9.00 18.77
CA THR A 103 -3.63 -10.09 17.78
C THR A 103 -2.26 -10.76 17.73
N ALA A 104 -1.18 -9.99 17.75
CA ALA A 104 0.18 -10.56 17.76
C ALA A 104 0.46 -11.36 19.04
N LYS A 105 -0.09 -10.94 20.19
CA LYS A 105 0.04 -11.67 21.47
C LYS A 105 -0.77 -12.96 21.50
N GLN A 106 -1.92 -13.00 20.84
CA GLN A 106 -2.72 -14.22 20.67
C GLN A 106 -1.97 -15.26 19.81
N LEU A 107 -1.14 -14.80 18.88
CA LEU A 107 -0.35 -15.63 17.97
C LEU A 107 1.01 -15.98 18.55
N SER A 108 1.00 -16.68 19.69
CA SER A 108 2.22 -17.01 20.45
C SER A 108 3.26 -17.76 19.63
N PHE A 109 2.82 -18.69 18.77
CA PHE A 109 3.70 -19.44 17.90
C PHE A 109 4.34 -18.55 16.83
N CYS A 110 3.60 -17.60 16.26
CA CYS A 110 4.15 -16.69 15.25
C CYS A 110 5.27 -15.79 15.82
N LEU A 111 5.34 -15.59 17.14
CA LEU A 111 6.44 -14.86 17.78
C LEU A 111 7.78 -15.61 17.69
N LEU A 112 7.77 -16.93 17.46
CA LEU A 112 8.96 -17.77 17.32
C LEU A 112 9.52 -17.77 15.89
N LEU A 113 8.74 -17.31 14.91
CA LEU A 113 9.12 -17.32 13.51
C LEU A 113 9.96 -16.07 13.12
N PRO A 114 10.77 -16.14 12.06
CA PRO A 114 11.41 -14.97 11.48
C PRO A 114 10.35 -13.92 11.12
N ARG A 115 10.44 -12.74 11.73
CA ARG A 115 9.44 -11.69 11.60
C ARG A 115 10.06 -10.36 11.26
N LYS A 116 9.30 -9.54 10.54
CA LYS A 116 9.67 -8.16 10.22
C LYS A 116 8.56 -7.22 10.67
N TYR A 117 8.89 -6.33 11.59
CA TYR A 117 7.99 -5.26 11.98
C TYR A 117 8.02 -4.15 10.95
N LEU A 118 6.84 -3.77 10.46
CA LEU A 118 6.69 -2.61 9.58
C LEU A 118 6.36 -1.40 10.45
N ARG A 119 7.21 -0.39 10.37
CA ARG A 119 6.98 0.92 10.99
C ARG A 119 6.89 1.96 9.90
N MET A 120 6.05 2.96 10.10
CA MET A 120 6.04 4.14 9.24
C MET A 120 7.38 4.85 9.37
N GLY A 121 7.89 5.32 8.23
CA GLY A 121 9.15 6.03 8.14
C GLY A 121 9.40 6.49 6.71
N SER A 122 10.29 7.47 6.56
CA SER A 122 10.68 7.99 5.25
C SER A 122 11.33 6.94 4.35
N ASP A 123 12.02 5.94 4.93
CA ASP A 123 12.61 4.80 4.22
C ASP A 123 11.58 3.80 3.69
N ARG A 124 10.30 3.97 4.03
CA ARG A 124 9.19 3.06 3.68
C ARG A 124 8.16 3.69 2.75
N ILE A 125 8.30 4.95 2.38
CA ILE A 125 7.48 5.53 1.32
C ILE A 125 7.93 4.95 -0.02
N GLU A 126 7.02 4.23 -0.66
CA GLU A 126 7.23 3.72 -2.00
C GLU A 126 6.57 4.67 -3.01
N LEU A 127 7.37 5.17 -3.97
CA LEU A 127 6.90 6.01 -5.08
C LEU A 127 6.19 5.18 -6.16
N GLU A 128 6.24 3.86 -6.06
CA GLU A 128 5.54 2.95 -6.95
C GLU A 128 4.39 2.27 -6.20
N LYS A 129 3.31 1.97 -6.91
CA LYS A 129 2.17 1.21 -6.39
C LYS A 129 2.09 -0.17 -7.05
N PRO A 130 1.63 -1.20 -6.33
CA PRO A 130 1.45 -2.52 -6.91
C PRO A 130 0.29 -2.51 -7.92
N VAL A 131 0.48 -3.21 -9.04
CA VAL A 131 -0.54 -3.51 -10.04
C VAL A 131 -0.60 -5.02 -10.19
N PHE A 132 -1.83 -5.52 -10.16
CA PHE A 132 -2.11 -6.93 -10.19
C PHE A 132 -2.62 -7.32 -11.58
N THR A 133 -1.98 -8.31 -12.20
CA THR A 133 -2.40 -8.87 -13.48
C THR A 133 -2.62 -10.36 -13.32
N GLU A 134 -3.82 -10.84 -13.63
CA GLU A 134 -4.13 -12.26 -13.63
C GLU A 134 -3.58 -12.93 -14.90
N ARG A 135 -2.91 -14.08 -14.75
CA ARG A 135 -2.43 -14.91 -15.85
C ARG A 135 -2.75 -16.37 -15.53
N ASN A 136 -3.68 -16.96 -16.29
CA ASN A 136 -4.14 -18.35 -16.09
C ASN A 136 -4.65 -18.62 -14.66
N GLY A 137 -5.46 -17.72 -14.08
CA GLY A 137 -5.97 -17.84 -12.72
C GLY A 137 -5.02 -17.37 -11.62
N ALA A 138 -3.70 -17.35 -11.88
CA ALA A 138 -2.70 -16.96 -10.89
C ALA A 138 -2.31 -15.48 -11.00
N MET A 139 -1.97 -14.87 -9.86
CA MET A 139 -1.71 -13.43 -9.78
C MET A 139 -0.25 -13.08 -10.05
N PHE A 140 -0.04 -12.10 -10.94
CA PHE A 140 1.25 -11.48 -11.25
C PHE A 140 1.32 -10.08 -10.64
N VAL A 141 2.40 -9.76 -9.92
CA VAL A 141 2.57 -8.49 -9.22
C VAL A 141 3.62 -7.64 -9.91
N GLU A 142 3.19 -6.50 -10.44
CA GLU A 142 4.06 -5.46 -10.99
C GLU A 142 4.00 -4.21 -10.13
N PHE A 143 4.96 -3.32 -10.30
CA PHE A 143 4.98 -2.04 -9.64
C PHE A 143 5.08 -0.96 -10.71
N VAL A 144 4.23 0.05 -10.61
CA VAL A 144 4.18 1.17 -11.53
C VAL A 144 4.32 2.46 -10.75
N ASN A 145 4.84 3.51 -11.39
CA ASN A 145 4.93 4.83 -10.77
C ASN A 145 3.56 5.29 -10.24
N ASN A 146 3.54 5.74 -8.99
CA ASN A 146 2.36 6.29 -8.36
C ASN A 146 2.23 7.77 -8.74
N THR A 147 1.61 8.01 -9.90
CA THR A 147 1.45 9.35 -10.48
C THR A 147 0.69 10.30 -9.57
N GLU A 148 -0.28 9.79 -8.81
CA GLU A 148 -1.07 10.58 -7.85
C GLU A 148 -0.20 11.06 -6.69
N LEU A 149 0.61 10.16 -6.10
CA LEU A 149 1.54 10.50 -5.04
C LEU A 149 2.63 11.47 -5.51
N GLU A 150 3.17 11.27 -6.72
CA GLU A 150 4.15 12.17 -7.30
C GLU A 150 3.58 13.58 -7.47
N LEU A 151 2.36 13.70 -8.00
CA LEU A 151 1.69 14.99 -8.19
C LEU A 151 1.40 15.69 -6.86
N VAL A 152 0.96 14.93 -5.85
CA VAL A 152 0.75 15.46 -4.50
C VAL A 152 2.06 15.96 -3.91
N GLY A 153 3.15 15.21 -4.01
CA GLY A 153 4.46 15.64 -3.54
C GLY A 153 4.91 16.95 -4.16
N LYS A 154 4.81 17.05 -5.49
CA LYS A 154 5.12 18.28 -6.24
C LYS A 154 4.28 19.46 -5.78
N THR A 155 2.99 19.23 -5.55
CA THR A 155 2.04 20.27 -5.13
C THR A 155 2.33 20.75 -3.71
N LEU A 156 2.50 19.84 -2.76
CA LEU A 156 2.84 20.17 -1.37
C LEU A 156 4.18 20.90 -1.26
N SER A 157 5.18 20.46 -2.03
CA SER A 157 6.48 21.13 -2.10
C SER A 157 6.34 22.57 -2.60
N ALA A 158 5.54 22.79 -3.66
CA ALA A 158 5.26 24.12 -4.19
C ALA A 158 4.47 24.99 -3.20
N MET A 159 3.53 24.42 -2.46
CA MET A 159 2.79 25.12 -1.41
C MET A 159 3.71 25.57 -0.28
N LYS A 160 4.64 24.71 0.15
CA LYS A 160 5.58 24.99 1.25
C LYS A 160 6.49 26.19 0.97
N VAL A 161 6.88 26.41 -0.29
CA VAL A 161 7.68 27.56 -0.72
C VAL A 161 6.82 28.73 -1.25
N GLU A 162 5.50 28.64 -1.11
CA GLU A 162 4.54 29.63 -1.65
C GLU A 162 4.69 29.91 -3.16
N ALA A 163 5.04 28.91 -3.97
CA ALA A 163 5.28 29.08 -5.41
C ALA A 163 4.03 29.55 -6.20
N PHE A 164 2.84 29.48 -5.60
CA PHE A 164 1.58 29.97 -6.18
C PHE A 164 1.23 31.40 -5.80
N ASN A 165 1.91 31.99 -4.81
CA ASN A 165 1.63 33.31 -4.28
C ASN A 165 2.36 34.38 -5.12
N PRO A 166 1.68 35.27 -5.87
CA PRO A 166 2.32 36.30 -6.67
C PRO A 166 3.19 37.29 -5.87
N LYS A 167 3.01 37.35 -4.54
CA LYS A 167 3.81 38.18 -3.64
C LYS A 167 5.05 37.47 -3.10
N SER A 168 5.16 36.16 -3.27
CA SER A 168 6.32 35.39 -2.83
C SER A 168 7.50 35.63 -3.76
N LYS A 169 8.72 35.55 -3.21
CA LYS A 169 9.97 35.59 -3.98
C LYS A 169 10.14 34.34 -4.84
N ASP A 170 9.50 33.24 -4.42
CA ASP A 170 9.55 31.94 -5.08
C ASP A 170 8.37 31.73 -6.04
N PHE A 171 7.64 32.79 -6.38
CA PHE A 171 6.51 32.72 -7.30
C PHE A 171 6.94 32.17 -8.67
N GLN A 172 6.30 31.08 -9.10
CA GLN A 172 6.59 30.41 -10.36
C GLN A 172 5.39 30.47 -11.28
N VAL A 173 5.35 31.48 -12.14
CA VAL A 173 4.23 31.72 -13.07
C VAL A 173 3.99 30.56 -14.04
N SER A 174 5.04 29.81 -14.40
CA SER A 174 4.99 28.67 -15.31
C SER A 174 4.80 27.32 -14.60
N TRP A 175 4.54 27.31 -13.30
CA TRP A 175 4.42 26.06 -12.56
C TRP A 175 3.20 25.24 -13.01
N THR A 176 3.45 23.96 -13.27
CA THR A 176 2.43 22.92 -13.47
C THR A 176 2.88 21.62 -12.82
N GLY A 177 1.96 20.73 -12.46
CA GLY A 177 2.28 19.40 -11.93
C GLY A 177 3.14 18.56 -12.89
N ALA A 178 2.96 18.76 -14.20
CA ALA A 178 3.75 18.09 -15.24
C ALA A 178 5.19 18.61 -15.36
N SER A 179 5.42 19.92 -15.15
CA SER A 179 6.74 20.56 -15.28
C SER A 179 7.54 20.61 -13.99
N ALA A 180 6.87 20.46 -12.84
CA ALA A 180 7.49 20.47 -11.54
C ALA A 180 8.46 19.30 -11.35
N ARG A 181 9.58 19.59 -10.67
CA ARG A 181 10.61 18.59 -10.40
C ARG A 181 10.07 17.50 -9.47
N PRO A 182 10.39 16.22 -9.70
CA PRO A 182 10.08 15.15 -8.77
C PRO A 182 10.64 15.46 -7.38
N VAL A 183 9.90 15.05 -6.35
CA VAL A 183 10.27 15.23 -4.95
C VAL A 183 10.85 13.92 -4.43
N ASP A 184 11.96 14.01 -3.70
CA ASP A 184 12.57 12.84 -3.05
C ASP A 184 11.62 12.20 -2.03
N ALA A 185 11.69 10.87 -1.87
CA ALA A 185 10.82 10.13 -0.97
C ALA A 185 10.92 10.61 0.50
N THR A 186 12.11 11.04 0.94
CA THR A 186 12.31 11.55 2.30
C THR A 186 11.57 12.87 2.51
N ILE A 187 11.69 13.77 1.54
CA ILE A 187 11.02 15.08 1.59
C ILE A 187 9.50 14.88 1.49
N LEU A 188 9.06 13.99 0.60
CA LEU A 188 7.65 13.65 0.44
C LEU A 188 7.05 13.10 1.73
N TYR A 189 7.76 12.21 2.44
CA TYR A 189 7.33 11.72 3.74
C TYR A 189 7.07 12.87 4.72
N THR A 190 8.04 13.77 4.89
CA THR A 190 7.90 14.92 5.80
C THR A 190 6.73 15.82 5.38
N LEU A 191 6.54 16.08 4.09
CA LEU A 191 5.41 16.87 3.61
C LEU A 191 4.06 16.21 3.90
N LEU A 192 3.96 14.88 3.77
CA LEU A 192 2.73 14.15 4.07
C LEU A 192 2.48 14.09 5.57
N GLU A 193 3.53 13.89 6.38
CA GLU A 193 3.45 13.91 7.83
C GLU A 193 3.00 15.28 8.35
N ASP A 194 3.59 16.37 7.83
CA ASP A 194 3.22 17.76 8.18
C ASP A 194 1.73 18.06 7.94
N VAL A 195 1.11 17.43 6.94
CA VAL A 195 -0.26 17.75 6.48
C VAL A 195 -1.31 16.75 6.99
N CYS A 196 -0.97 15.46 7.04
CA CYS A 196 -1.94 14.40 7.34
C CYS A 196 -1.95 13.97 8.80
N CYS A 197 -0.91 14.33 9.58
CA CYS A 197 -0.73 13.85 10.94
C CYS A 197 -0.89 14.98 11.95
N GLY A 198 -1.32 14.59 13.15
CA GLY A 198 -1.39 15.47 14.31
C GLY A 198 -1.14 14.67 15.58
N ASP A 199 -1.17 15.34 16.73
CA ASP A 199 -0.81 14.72 18.02
C ASP A 199 -1.65 13.46 18.33
N ASP A 200 -2.93 13.45 17.93
CA ASP A 200 -3.86 12.33 18.14
C ASP A 200 -3.97 11.36 16.95
N ALA A 201 -3.32 11.67 15.82
CA ALA A 201 -3.45 10.94 14.55
C ALA A 201 -2.05 10.66 13.96
N PRO A 202 -1.40 9.56 14.38
CA PRO A 202 -0.06 9.23 13.90
C PRO A 202 -0.06 8.84 12.42
N ALA A 203 1.11 8.94 11.80
CA ALA A 203 1.31 8.52 10.41
C ALA A 203 0.89 7.06 10.20
N SER A 204 0.18 6.82 9.10
CA SER A 204 -0.16 5.47 8.65
C SER A 204 -0.11 5.39 7.13
N PHE A 205 0.29 4.22 6.61
CA PHE A 205 0.35 3.97 5.17
C PHE A 205 -1.01 4.22 4.51
N LEU A 206 -2.10 3.85 5.20
CA LEU A 206 -3.46 4.01 4.69
C LEU A 206 -3.88 5.48 4.60
N VAL A 207 -3.58 6.30 5.62
CA VAL A 207 -3.89 7.74 5.60
C VAL A 207 -3.16 8.42 4.45
N PHE A 208 -1.85 8.15 4.30
CA PHE A 208 -1.07 8.73 3.21
C PHE A 208 -1.56 8.28 1.83
N ALA A 209 -1.88 6.99 1.66
CA ALA A 209 -2.38 6.46 0.40
C ALA A 209 -3.75 7.07 0.02
N ASN A 210 -4.66 7.18 0.99
CA ASN A 210 -5.97 7.78 0.76
C ASN A 210 -5.86 9.28 0.47
N PHE A 211 -5.03 10.00 1.21
CA PHE A 211 -4.75 11.41 0.97
C PHE A 211 -4.15 11.63 -0.42
N ALA A 212 -3.14 10.86 -0.79
CA ALA A 212 -2.50 10.93 -2.10
C ALA A 212 -3.50 10.66 -3.23
N LYS A 213 -4.38 9.67 -3.07
CA LYS A 213 -5.43 9.35 -4.04
C LYS A 213 -6.46 10.47 -4.15
N PHE A 214 -6.92 11.01 -3.02
CA PHE A 214 -7.91 12.09 -3.02
C PHE A 214 -7.34 13.38 -3.61
N LEU A 215 -6.25 13.89 -3.03
CA LEU A 215 -5.66 15.15 -3.46
C LEU A 215 -5.05 15.04 -4.85
N GLY A 216 -4.41 13.92 -5.20
CA GLY A 216 -3.84 13.70 -6.52
C GLY A 216 -4.88 13.79 -7.63
N ASN A 217 -6.04 13.15 -7.44
CA ASN A 217 -7.15 13.26 -8.40
C ASN A 217 -7.75 14.66 -8.45
N LEU A 218 -7.88 15.34 -7.31
CA LEU A 218 -8.38 16.71 -7.23
C LEU A 218 -7.45 17.68 -7.98
N VAL A 219 -6.14 17.62 -7.72
CA VAL A 219 -5.14 18.45 -8.39
C VAL A 219 -5.11 18.15 -9.88
N ALA A 220 -5.07 16.88 -10.28
CA ALA A 220 -5.05 16.49 -11.69
C ALA A 220 -6.26 17.01 -12.47
N SER A 221 -7.45 17.02 -11.84
CA SER A 221 -8.66 17.61 -12.40
C SER A 221 -8.58 19.14 -12.43
N ALA A 222 -8.17 19.76 -11.31
CA ALA A 222 -8.11 21.22 -11.19
C ALA A 222 -7.09 21.83 -12.16
N GLU A 223 -5.96 21.19 -12.44
CA GLU A 223 -4.97 21.69 -13.40
C GLU A 223 -5.51 21.81 -14.84
N GLN A 224 -6.62 21.15 -15.17
CA GLN A 224 -7.30 21.29 -16.46
C GLN A 224 -8.14 22.57 -16.54
N TRP A 225 -8.41 23.24 -15.41
CA TRP A 225 -9.22 24.44 -15.37
C TRP A 225 -8.39 25.66 -15.73
N ASN A 226 -8.93 26.53 -16.61
CA ASN A 226 -8.29 27.81 -16.94
C ASN A 226 -8.02 28.68 -15.70
N MET A 227 -8.87 28.57 -14.67
CA MET A 227 -8.69 29.28 -13.39
C MET A 227 -7.50 28.78 -12.56
N MET A 228 -6.84 27.68 -12.95
CA MET A 228 -5.64 27.14 -12.29
C MET A 228 -4.36 27.40 -13.09
N ASN A 229 -4.46 28.12 -14.22
CA ASN A 229 -3.32 28.54 -15.02
C ASN A 229 -2.77 29.89 -14.52
N LEU A 230 -1.63 29.85 -13.81
CA LEU A 230 -1.01 31.04 -13.21
C LEU A 230 -0.65 32.12 -14.25
N GLN A 231 -0.19 31.73 -15.44
CA GLN A 231 0.14 32.67 -16.53
C GLN A 231 -1.08 33.44 -17.00
N LEU A 232 -2.21 32.73 -17.15
CA LEU A 232 -3.48 33.33 -17.53
C LEU A 232 -3.99 34.28 -16.44
N LEU A 233 -3.93 33.83 -15.18
CA LEU A 233 -4.37 34.62 -14.02
C LEU A 233 -3.61 35.94 -13.86
N GLN A 234 -2.34 36.02 -14.25
CA GLN A 234 -1.57 37.28 -14.16
C GLN A 234 -2.13 38.41 -15.02
N ARG A 235 -2.99 38.11 -16.00
CA ARG A 235 -3.64 39.08 -16.89
C ARG A 235 -4.95 39.64 -16.33
N PHE A 236 -5.46 39.08 -15.23
CA PHE A 236 -6.71 39.48 -14.60
C PHE A 236 -6.49 40.39 -13.39
N ASP A 237 -7.58 40.91 -12.84
CA ASP A 237 -7.58 41.74 -11.63
C ASP A 237 -6.88 41.07 -10.44
N PRO A 238 -6.34 41.86 -9.48
CA PRO A 238 -5.48 41.36 -8.40
C PRO A 238 -6.08 40.22 -7.57
N GLY A 239 -7.42 40.18 -7.41
CA GLY A 239 -8.11 39.10 -6.69
C GLY A 239 -7.93 37.74 -7.37
N LEU A 240 -8.01 37.68 -8.69
CA LEU A 240 -7.88 36.43 -9.46
C LEU A 240 -6.43 35.94 -9.54
N LYS A 241 -5.44 36.83 -9.42
CA LYS A 241 -4.01 36.45 -9.41
C LYS A 241 -3.65 35.47 -8.29
N HIS A 242 -4.38 35.50 -7.18
CA HIS A 242 -4.13 34.68 -6.00
C HIS A 242 -5.00 33.42 -5.96
N PHE A 243 -5.88 33.19 -6.95
CA PHE A 243 -6.89 32.14 -6.90
C PHE A 243 -6.28 30.75 -6.62
N LYS A 244 -5.27 30.34 -7.40
CA LYS A 244 -4.61 29.03 -7.22
C LYS A 244 -3.99 28.87 -5.83
N HIS A 245 -3.36 29.93 -5.31
CA HIS A 245 -2.80 29.93 -3.96
C HIS A 245 -3.88 29.79 -2.89
N CYS A 246 -4.97 30.55 -2.99
CA CYS A 246 -6.08 30.47 -2.04
C CYS A 246 -6.79 29.11 -2.11
N PHE A 247 -7.03 28.59 -3.32
CA PHE A 247 -7.65 27.29 -3.53
C PHE A 247 -6.88 26.18 -2.82
N PHE A 248 -5.56 26.12 -3.02
CA PHE A 248 -4.75 25.08 -2.38
C PHE A 248 -4.58 25.27 -0.87
N ARG A 249 -4.66 26.50 -0.35
CA ARG A 249 -4.63 26.73 1.11
C ARG A 249 -5.91 26.31 1.83
N LEU A 250 -7.02 26.15 1.10
CA LEU A 250 -8.30 25.69 1.67
C LEU A 250 -8.39 24.16 1.73
N LEU A 251 -7.46 23.45 1.09
CA LEU A 251 -7.35 21.99 1.06
C LEU A 251 -6.37 21.50 2.12
#